data_AF-A0A0F8YID3-F1
#
_entry.id   AF-A0A0F8YID3-F1
#
_cell.length_a   1.000
_cell.length_b   1.000
_cell.length_c   1.000
_cell.angle_alpha   90.00
_cell.angle_beta   90.00
_cell.angle_gamma   90.00
#
_symmetry.space_group_name_H-M   'P 1'
#
loop_
_entity.id
_entity.type
_entity.pdbx_description
1 polymer ?
#
loop_
_entity_poly.entity_id
_entity_poly.type
_entity_poly.pdbx_seq_one_letter_code
_entity_poly.pdbx_strand_id
1 'polypeptide(L)' 'MDKEVGVNIYGTAWKNLEKKIAATRRQSISRADLVKWQLEALEEAVDSCGGHTGITHSIRPDADSRDE' A
#
# COMPACT_ATOMS: atom_id res chain seq x y z
N MET A 1 17.85 -15.87 -9.92
CA MET A 1 16.55 -16.07 -9.24
C MET A 1 16.16 -14.73 -8.66
N ASP A 2 15.86 -13.85 -9.59
CA ASP A 2 15.55 -12.45 -9.39
C ASP A 2 14.13 -12.39 -8.85
N LYS A 3 14.01 -12.47 -7.52
CA LYS A 3 12.83 -11.93 -6.87
C LYS A 3 13.10 -10.45 -6.78
N GLU A 4 12.74 -9.73 -7.85
CA GLU A 4 12.62 -8.28 -7.84
C GLU A 4 12.06 -7.88 -6.47
N VAL A 5 12.76 -6.99 -5.78
CA VAL A 5 12.28 -6.36 -4.56
C VAL A 5 11.19 -5.36 -4.96
N GLY A 6 10.19 -5.85 -5.70
CA GLY A 6 8.92 -5.18 -5.87
C GLY A 6 8.28 -5.12 -4.50
N VAL A 7 7.77 -3.93 -4.16
CA VAL A 7 7.11 -3.63 -2.90
C VAL A 7 6.32 -4.85 -2.43
N ASN A 8 6.76 -5.47 -1.33
CA ASN A 8 6.13 -6.68 -0.82
C ASN A 8 4.85 -6.30 -0.08
N ILE A 9 3.82 -5.91 -0.83
CA ILE A 9 2.51 -5.46 -0.35
C ILE A 9 1.94 -6.50 0.61
N TYR A 10 2.05 -7.79 0.27
CA TYR A 10 1.63 -8.89 1.13
C TYR A 10 2.41 -8.95 2.44
N GLY A 11 3.73 -8.73 2.40
CA GLY A 11 4.58 -8.67 3.61
C GLY A 11 4.27 -7.46 4.50
N THR A 12 3.97 -6.31 3.91
CA THR A 12 3.54 -5.10 4.65
C THR A 12 2.17 -5.30 5.28
N ALA A 13 1.20 -5.81 4.51
CA ALA A 13 -0.13 -6.15 5.00
C ALA A 13 -0.06 -7.17 6.14
N TRP A 14 0.78 -8.20 6.00
CA TRP A 14 0.99 -9.21 7.04
C TRP A 14 1.56 -8.61 8.33
N LYS A 15 2.57 -7.74 8.25
CA LYS A 15 3.13 -7.06 9.43
C LYS A 15 2.11 -6.16 10.14
N ASN A 16 1.25 -5.47 9.38
CA ASN A 16 0.20 -4.63 9.96
C ASN A 16 -0.87 -5.47 10.65
N LEU A 17 -1.25 -6.60 10.03
CA LEU A 17 -2.16 -7.57 10.61
C LEU A 17 -1.59 -8.19 11.90
N GLU A 18 -0.33 -8.62 11.90
CA GLU A 18 0.34 -9.18 13.08
C GLU A 18 0.36 -8.20 14.26
N LYS A 19 0.60 -6.91 14.00
CA LYS A 19 0.52 -5.87 15.04
C LYS A 19 -0.89 -5.73 15.62
N LYS A 20 -1.93 -5.74 14.77
CA LYS A 20 -3.34 -5.69 15.19
C LYS A 20 -3.68 -6.92 16.07
N ILE A 21 -3.31 -8.11 15.63
CA ILE A 21 -3.53 -9.37 16.37
C ILE A 21 -2.78 -9.37 17.70
N ALA A 22 -1.51 -8.93 17.72
CA ALA A 22 -0.71 -8.83 18.93
C ALA A 22 -1.28 -7.80 19.92
N ALA A 23 -1.85 -6.70 19.43
CA ALA A 23 -2.52 -5.69 20.25
C ALA A 23 -3.81 -6.22 20.90
N THR A 24 -4.54 -7.10 20.21
CA THR A 24 -5.76 -7.72 20.73
C THR A 24 -5.52 -8.74 21.86
N ARG A 25 -4.25 -9.02 22.23
CA ARG A 25 -3.83 -9.78 23.43
C ARG A 25 -4.87 -10.80 23.93
N ARG A 26 -4.95 -11.95 23.26
CA ARG A 26 -5.66 -13.18 23.71
C ARG A 26 -7.19 -13.13 23.77
N GLN A 27 -7.86 -12.18 23.14
CA GLN A 27 -9.30 -12.31 22.92
C GLN A 27 -9.56 -13.19 21.68
N SER A 28 -10.51 -14.12 21.80
CA SER A 28 -10.97 -14.96 20.69
C SER A 28 -11.50 -14.05 19.58
N ILE A 29 -10.73 -13.89 18.51
CA ILE A 29 -11.13 -13.15 17.32
C ILE A 29 -12.06 -14.05 16.52
N SER A 30 -13.24 -13.54 16.19
CA SER A 30 -14.13 -14.25 15.28
C SER A 30 -13.54 -14.25 13.88
N ARG A 31 -13.78 -15.31 13.11
CA ARG A 31 -13.28 -15.42 11.72
C ARG A 31 -13.68 -14.21 10.86
N ALA A 32 -14.87 -13.64 11.09
CA ALA A 32 -15.33 -12.44 10.40
C ALA A 32 -14.45 -11.21 10.69
N ASP A 33 -14.08 -11.00 11.95
CA ASP A 33 -13.18 -9.91 12.36
C ASP A 33 -11.77 -10.11 11.80
N LEU A 34 -11.29 -11.36 11.76
CA LEU A 34 -9.99 -11.67 11.16
C LEU A 34 -9.94 -11.33 9.67
N VAL A 35 -10.98 -11.73 8.91
CA VAL A 35 -11.08 -11.43 7.47
C VAL A 35 -11.19 -9.93 7.22
N LYS A 36 -11.95 -9.22 8.06
CA LYS A 36 -12.04 -7.77 8.01
C LYS A 36 -10.67 -7.12 8.21
N TRP A 37 -9.90 -7.57 9.20
CA TRP A 37 -8.56 -7.02 9.44
C TRP A 37 -7.56 -7.35 8.34
N GLN A 38 -7.68 -8.50 7.70
CA GLN A 38 -6.89 -8.86 6.52
C GLN A 38 -7.16 -7.92 5.35
N LEU A 39 -8.43 -7.61 5.08
CA LEU A 39 -8.82 -6.66 4.03
C LEU A 39 -8.30 -5.26 4.33
N GLU A 40 -8.53 -4.75 5.55
CA GLU A 40 -8.05 -3.43 5.96
C GLU A 40 -6.51 -3.30 5.83
N ALA A 41 -5.77 -4.34 6.23
CA ALA A 41 -4.31 -4.33 6.15
C ALA A 41 -3.80 -4.39 4.70
N LEU A 42 -4.54 -5.04 3.80
CA LEU A 42 -4.23 -5.08 2.37
C LEU A 42 -4.51 -3.73 1.71
N GLU A 43 -5.65 -3.11 2.01
CA GLU A 43 -6.00 -1.77 1.50
C GLU A 43 -4.94 -0.74 1.92
N GLU A 44 -4.52 -0.75 3.18
CA GLU A 44 -3.48 0.16 3.70
C GLU A 44 -2.11 -0.08 3.04
N ALA A 45 -1.73 -1.34 2.80
CA ALA A 45 -0.48 -1.67 2.12
C ALA A 45 -0.50 -1.28 0.64
N VAL A 46 -1.65 -1.39 -0.02
CA VAL A 46 -1.84 -0.96 -1.42
C VAL A 46 -1.80 0.56 -1.51
N ASP A 47 -2.48 1.28 -0.61
CA ASP A 47 -2.46 2.75 -0.57
C ASP A 47 -1.04 3.29 -0.33
N SER A 48 -0.33 2.69 0.63
CA SER A 48 1.08 2.99 0.91
C SER A 48 2.01 2.69 -0.27
N CYS A 49 1.67 1.71 -1.10
CA CYS A 49 2.42 1.36 -2.30
C CYS A 49 2.12 2.33 -3.47
N GLY A 50 0.86 2.74 -3.61
CA GLY A 50 0.42 3.68 -4.66
C GLY A 50 0.88 5.12 -4.42
N GLY A 51 1.09 5.51 -3.16
CA GLY A 51 1.57 6.85 -2.79
C GLY A 51 3.04 7.15 -3.13
N HIS A 52 3.86 6.13 -3.42
CA HIS A 52 5.28 6.35 -3.75
C HIS A 52 5.52 6.58 -5.26
N THR A 53 4.53 6.28 -6.11
CA THR A 53 4.47 6.80 -7.48
C THR A 53 3.70 8.11 -7.50
N GLY A 54 4.17 9.08 -6.70
CA GLY A 54 4.00 10.47 -7.05
C GLY A 54 4.76 10.71 -8.35
N ILE A 55 4.14 10.31 -9.47
CA ILE A 55 4.53 10.80 -10.78
C ILE A 55 4.29 12.30 -10.69
N THR A 56 5.32 13.03 -10.31
CA THR A 56 5.57 14.39 -10.75
C THR A 56 5.67 14.32 -12.27
N HIS A 57 4.51 14.17 -12.92
CA HIS A 57 4.38 14.43 -14.33
C HIS A 57 4.43 15.96 -14.40
N SER A 58 5.65 16.49 -14.33
CA SER A 58 5.96 17.84 -14.72
C SER A 58 5.63 17.92 -16.20
N ILE A 59 4.35 18.13 -16.51
CA ILE A 59 3.88 18.60 -17.80
C ILE A 59 4.69 19.88 -18.02
N ARG A 60 5.75 19.82 -18.83
CA ARG A 60 6.32 21.03 -19.42
C ARG A 60 5.17 21.63 -20.22
N PRO A 61 4.73 22.87 -19.95
CA PRO A 61 3.93 23.56 -20.93
C PRO A 61 4.83 23.75 -22.15
N ASP A 62 4.65 22.90 -23.15
CA ASP A 62 5.01 23.20 -24.54
C ASP A 62 4.00 24.27 -24.99
N ALA A 63 4.30 25.49 -24.57
CA ALA A 63 3.71 26.73 -25.07
C ALA A 63 4.94 27.63 -25.31
N ASP A 64 5.22 28.14 -26.49
CA ASP A 64 4.35 28.42 -27.62
C ASP A 64 5.21 28.53 -28.88
N SER A 65 4.61 28.20 -30.02
CA SER A 65 5.20 28.38 -31.34
C SER A 65 5.40 29.86 -31.67
N ARG A 66 6.53 30.18 -32.28
CA ARG A 66 6.68 31.03 -33.48
C ARG A 66 5.73 32.23 -33.65
N ASP A 67 6.27 33.45 -33.52
CA ASP A 67 6.37 34.48 -34.58
C ASP A 67 7.05 35.75 -34.02
N GLU A 68 8.26 36.09 -34.51
CA GLU A 68 8.65 37.43 -34.99
C GLU A 68 9.98 37.35 -35.78
#